data_AF-A0A5C8M993-F1
#
_entry.id   AF-A0A5C8M993-F1
#
_cell.length_a   1.000
_cell.length_b   1.000
_cell.length_c   1.000
_cell.angle_alpha   90.00
_cell.angle_beta   90.00
_cell.angle_gamma   90.00
#
_symmetry.space_group_name_H-M   'P 1'
#
loop_
_entity.id
_entity.type
_entity.pdbx_description
1 polymer ?
#
loop_
_entity_poly.entity_id
_entity_poly.type
_entity_poly.pdbx_seq_one_letter_code
_entity_poly.pdbx_strand_id
1 'polypeptide(L)'
;MKNRTVLFKKMCVTVLILSLIIGNVFTVSGAWAAGSVNTDIKLQASHPNLVSIAITPKRIITAVTGTTITQLLAQIQSSDGSAQTYGVIDKNRDPKNNGVTLAIDDKLVVKAEDATVTAEYTITLVAQDENTNIKLKDSHPNILDIDTVHRAIYVISGATASQLTAQIQSSDGSIQSYSVVDAGNNPKGAGLLVTGDQLLVTASDGVTTASYEIDTLFSKRYESETAAFTSSIVTNTANDAAASGGSYRQFTGTPKVGDWIEFALDVPEAGIYSVSFGYKTNNNRSYPSYPSMGYR
;
A
#
# COMPACT_ATOMS: atom_id res chain seq x y z
N MET A 1 -17.07 38.21 9.37
CA MET A 1 -17.18 37.20 8.30
C MET A 1 -17.88 35.98 8.86
N LYS A 2 -19.10 35.67 8.40
CA LYS A 2 -19.80 34.41 8.72
C LYS A 2 -20.37 33.88 7.41
N ASN A 3 -19.60 33.02 6.73
CA ASN A 3 -20.09 32.26 5.60
C ASN A 3 -21.00 31.16 6.14
N ARG A 4 -22.30 31.25 5.80
CA ARG A 4 -23.23 30.12 5.93
C ARG A 4 -23.27 29.40 4.60
N THR A 5 -22.64 28.24 4.56
CA THR A 5 -22.82 27.23 3.51
C THR A 5 -24.24 26.68 3.63
N VAL A 6 -25.08 26.93 2.63
CA VAL A 6 -26.39 26.29 2.52
C VAL A 6 -26.24 25.05 1.66
N LEU A 7 -26.59 23.92 2.26
CA LEU A 7 -26.64 22.59 1.67
C LEU A 7 -27.77 22.54 0.62
N PHE A 8 -27.46 22.36 -0.65
CA PHE A 8 -28.45 22.03 -1.67
C PHE A 8 -28.91 20.57 -1.47
N LYS A 9 -30.09 20.36 -0.90
CA LYS A 9 -30.75 19.05 -0.87
C LYS A 9 -32.02 19.11 -1.71
N LYS A 10 -31.98 18.37 -2.83
CA LYS A 10 -33.05 18.08 -3.79
C LYS A 10 -33.69 19.30 -4.47
N MET A 11 -33.31 19.51 -5.73
CA MET A 11 -34.15 20.23 -6.70
C MET A 11 -35.50 19.48 -6.81
N CYS A 12 -36.53 20.02 -6.17
CA CYS A 12 -37.88 19.82 -6.65
C CYS A 12 -38.04 20.77 -7.84
N VAL A 13 -38.12 20.25 -9.06
CA VAL A 13 -38.49 21.04 -10.22
C VAL A 13 -39.96 21.41 -10.04
N THR A 14 -40.21 22.60 -9.48
CA THR A 14 -41.54 23.21 -9.50
C THR A 14 -41.75 23.76 -10.90
N VAL A 15 -42.44 22.99 -11.74
CA VAL A 15 -42.97 23.50 -13.01
C VAL A 15 -44.10 24.46 -12.67
N LEU A 16 -43.84 25.77 -12.74
CA LEU A 16 -44.87 26.79 -12.64
C LEU A 16 -45.60 26.87 -14.00
N ILE A 17 -46.76 26.22 -14.11
CA ILE A 17 -47.61 26.32 -15.30
C ILE A 17 -48.48 27.58 -15.17
N LEU A 18 -48.12 28.65 -15.88
CA LEU A 18 -48.97 29.82 -16.06
C LEU A 18 -50.11 29.45 -17.02
N SER A 19 -51.34 29.35 -16.49
CA SER A 19 -52.52 28.98 -17.28
C SER A 19 -53.00 30.17 -18.12
N LEU A 20 -52.91 30.06 -19.44
CA LEU A 20 -53.74 30.83 -20.38
C LEU A 20 -54.81 29.87 -20.92
N ILE A 21 -56.07 30.16 -20.62
CA ILE A 21 -57.24 29.35 -20.97
C ILE A 21 -57.48 29.44 -22.48
N ILE A 22 -57.11 28.42 -23.25
CA ILE A 22 -57.83 27.99 -24.47
C ILE A 22 -57.70 26.46 -24.58
N GLY A 23 -58.83 25.78 -24.77
CA GLY A 23 -59.00 24.33 -24.57
C GLY A 23 -58.12 23.44 -25.43
N ASN A 24 -57.15 22.79 -24.78
CA ASN A 24 -56.51 21.56 -25.22
C ASN A 24 -56.36 20.66 -23.99
N VAL A 25 -56.75 19.39 -24.13
CA VAL A 25 -56.53 18.36 -23.10
C VAL A 25 -55.03 18.13 -23.01
N PHE A 26 -54.36 18.77 -22.04
CA PHE A 26 -52.97 18.46 -21.71
C PHE A 26 -52.95 17.24 -20.80
N THR A 27 -52.60 16.08 -21.35
CA THR A 27 -52.09 14.97 -20.54
C THR A 27 -50.73 15.36 -20.00
N VAL A 28 -50.67 15.73 -18.71
CA VAL A 28 -49.40 15.84 -18.00
C VAL A 28 -48.87 14.42 -17.79
N SER A 29 -48.07 13.91 -18.73
CA SER A 29 -47.25 12.73 -18.45
C SER A 29 -46.11 13.19 -17.55
N GLY A 30 -46.28 13.05 -16.23
CA GLY A 30 -45.16 13.15 -15.31
C GLY A 30 -44.15 12.06 -15.68
N ALA A 31 -43.10 12.43 -16.42
CA ALA A 31 -41.93 11.58 -16.57
C ALA A 31 -41.25 11.53 -15.20
N TRP A 32 -41.65 10.56 -14.38
CA TRP A 32 -40.86 10.17 -13.22
C TRP A 32 -39.46 9.85 -13.76
N ALA A 33 -38.43 10.53 -13.25
CA ALA A 33 -37.06 10.14 -13.57
C ALA A 33 -36.94 8.66 -13.21
N ALA A 34 -36.65 7.81 -14.20
CA ALA A 34 -36.46 6.39 -13.98
C ALA A 34 -35.36 6.22 -12.93
N GLY A 35 -35.61 5.38 -11.91
CA GLY A 35 -34.62 5.09 -10.87
C GLY A 35 -33.32 4.53 -11.47
N SER A 36 -32.23 4.55 -10.70
CA SER A 36 -30.98 3.95 -11.16
C SER A 36 -31.13 2.42 -11.32
N VAL A 37 -30.58 1.88 -12.41
CA VAL A 37 -30.39 0.43 -12.66
C VAL A 37 -29.14 -0.15 -11.99
N ASN A 38 -28.33 0.71 -11.35
CA ASN A 38 -27.06 0.31 -10.79
C ASN A 38 -27.24 -0.61 -9.58
N THR A 39 -26.45 -1.69 -9.54
CA THR A 39 -26.40 -2.67 -8.45
C THR A 39 -25.02 -2.79 -7.80
N ASP A 40 -24.11 -1.88 -8.17
CA ASP A 40 -22.77 -1.83 -7.64
C ASP A 40 -22.79 -1.19 -6.26
N ILE A 41 -22.08 -1.81 -5.34
CA ILE A 41 -21.92 -1.37 -3.96
C ILE A 41 -20.44 -1.09 -3.66
N LYS A 42 -20.20 -0.29 -2.63
CA LYS A 42 -18.88 0.00 -2.09
C LYS A 42 -18.93 -0.05 -0.57
N LEU A 43 -17.76 -0.20 0.03
CA LEU A 43 -17.62 -0.10 1.48
C LEU A 43 -17.91 1.34 1.96
N GLN A 44 -18.43 1.48 3.17
CA GLN A 44 -18.52 2.76 3.87
C GLN A 44 -17.15 3.20 4.42
N ALA A 45 -17.02 4.41 4.97
CA ALA A 45 -15.72 4.84 5.53
C ALA A 45 -15.30 4.03 6.77
N SER A 46 -16.28 3.52 7.53
CA SER A 46 -16.06 2.64 8.67
C SER A 46 -16.68 1.28 8.35
N HIS A 47 -15.85 0.24 8.33
CA HIS A 47 -16.26 -1.11 7.95
C HIS A 47 -15.49 -2.20 8.73
N PRO A 48 -15.53 -2.23 10.07
CA PRO A 48 -14.71 -3.15 10.87
C PRO A 48 -14.99 -4.65 10.62
N ASN A 49 -16.12 -4.99 9.98
CA ASN A 49 -16.52 -6.38 9.75
C ASN A 49 -16.33 -6.81 8.27
N LEU A 50 -15.96 -5.89 7.37
CA LEU A 50 -15.78 -6.17 5.95
C LEU A 50 -14.36 -5.80 5.52
N VAL A 51 -13.73 -6.70 4.79
CA VAL A 51 -12.34 -6.56 4.31
C VAL A 51 -12.32 -5.94 2.92
N SER A 52 -13.17 -6.43 2.01
CA SER A 52 -13.18 -5.96 0.61
C SER A 52 -14.49 -6.26 -0.10
N ILE A 53 -14.74 -5.51 -1.18
CA ILE A 53 -15.79 -5.79 -2.17
C ILE A 53 -15.14 -5.77 -3.56
N ALA A 54 -15.21 -6.90 -4.26
CA ALA A 54 -14.87 -6.99 -5.68
C ALA A 54 -16.16 -6.94 -6.52
N ILE A 55 -16.15 -6.16 -7.61
CA ILE A 55 -17.31 -5.96 -8.49
C ILE A 55 -17.13 -6.65 -9.85
N THR A 56 -15.93 -6.55 -10.44
CA THR A 56 -15.59 -7.10 -11.77
C THR A 56 -14.23 -7.81 -11.72
N PRO A 57 -14.06 -9.02 -12.30
CA PRO A 57 -15.07 -9.85 -12.98
C PRO A 57 -15.93 -10.68 -12.02
N LYS A 58 -15.70 -10.58 -10.71
CA LYS A 58 -16.38 -11.38 -9.69
C LYS A 58 -17.03 -10.44 -8.67
N ARG A 59 -18.31 -10.67 -8.37
CA ARG A 59 -19.06 -10.03 -7.29
C ARG A 59 -18.84 -10.79 -5.99
N ILE A 60 -17.82 -10.39 -5.24
CA ILE A 60 -17.40 -11.06 -4.00
C ILE A 60 -17.33 -10.03 -2.88
N ILE A 61 -17.89 -10.39 -1.72
CA ILE A 61 -17.69 -9.68 -0.46
C ILE A 61 -16.82 -10.56 0.42
N THR A 62 -15.74 -9.99 0.94
CA THR A 62 -14.90 -10.64 1.95
C THR A 62 -15.27 -10.06 3.31
N ALA A 63 -15.87 -10.88 4.17
CA ALA A 63 -16.29 -10.50 5.51
C ALA A 63 -15.50 -11.24 6.58
N VAL A 64 -15.49 -10.69 7.79
CA VAL A 64 -14.86 -11.30 8.95
C VAL A 64 -15.75 -12.44 9.47
N THR A 65 -15.14 -13.55 9.88
CA THR A 65 -15.86 -14.66 10.51
C THR A 65 -16.63 -14.18 11.75
N GLY A 66 -17.92 -14.50 11.84
CA GLY A 66 -18.80 -14.00 12.91
C GLY A 66 -19.56 -12.72 12.57
N THR A 67 -19.27 -12.07 11.43
CA THR A 67 -20.06 -10.94 10.93
C THR A 67 -21.53 -11.33 10.78
N THR A 68 -22.42 -10.50 11.30
CA THR A 68 -23.87 -10.65 11.15
C THR A 68 -24.38 -9.90 9.91
N ILE A 69 -25.55 -10.29 9.41
CA ILE A 69 -26.22 -9.60 8.31
C ILE A 69 -26.45 -8.12 8.64
N THR A 70 -26.82 -7.81 9.88
CA THR A 70 -27.01 -6.42 10.32
C THR A 70 -25.72 -5.61 10.19
N GLN A 71 -24.58 -6.18 10.57
CA GLN A 71 -23.28 -5.52 10.44
C GLN A 71 -22.84 -5.36 8.98
N LEU A 72 -23.07 -6.38 8.13
CA LEU A 72 -22.82 -6.29 6.69
C LEU A 72 -23.59 -5.12 6.07
N LEU A 73 -24.91 -5.07 6.28
CA LEU A 73 -25.77 -4.05 5.68
C LEU A 73 -25.45 -2.64 6.18
N ALA A 74 -24.96 -2.50 7.42
CA ALA A 74 -24.54 -1.22 7.96
C ALA A 74 -23.24 -0.68 7.34
N GLN A 75 -22.42 -1.53 6.72
CA GLN A 75 -21.05 -1.19 6.26
C GLN A 75 -20.91 -1.08 4.74
N ILE A 76 -22.02 -1.23 4.02
CA ILE A 76 -22.08 -1.07 2.56
C ILE A 76 -22.94 0.14 2.17
N GLN A 77 -22.75 0.62 0.95
CA GLN A 77 -23.57 1.66 0.33
C GLN A 77 -23.52 1.52 -1.20
N SER A 78 -24.50 2.08 -1.90
CA SER A 78 -24.49 2.12 -3.37
C SER A 78 -23.30 2.92 -3.90
N SER A 79 -22.76 2.50 -5.05
CA SER A 79 -21.60 3.17 -5.64
C SER A 79 -21.95 4.57 -6.19
N ASP A 80 -23.16 4.73 -6.71
CA ASP A 80 -23.70 5.96 -7.33
C ASP A 80 -24.65 6.78 -6.43
N GLY A 81 -24.90 6.35 -5.20
CA GLY A 81 -25.80 7.03 -4.27
C GLY A 81 -27.29 6.74 -4.47
N SER A 82 -27.66 5.82 -5.37
CA SER A 82 -29.04 5.36 -5.56
C SER A 82 -29.59 4.60 -4.35
N ALA A 83 -30.91 4.58 -4.21
CA ALA A 83 -31.61 3.86 -3.14
C ALA A 83 -31.81 2.36 -3.48
N GLN A 84 -30.73 1.59 -3.41
CA GLN A 84 -30.77 0.14 -3.59
C GLN A 84 -31.45 -0.57 -2.40
N THR A 85 -32.00 -1.76 -2.66
CA THR A 85 -32.54 -2.65 -1.61
C THR A 85 -31.72 -3.92 -1.50
N TYR A 86 -31.65 -4.48 -0.30
CA TYR A 86 -30.74 -5.58 0.04
C TYR A 86 -31.47 -6.74 0.70
N GLY A 87 -31.07 -7.96 0.37
CA GLY A 87 -31.45 -9.19 1.08
C GLY A 87 -30.26 -10.14 1.12
N VAL A 88 -30.25 -11.08 2.06
CA VAL A 88 -29.23 -12.13 2.12
C VAL A 88 -29.91 -13.47 1.99
N ILE A 89 -29.36 -14.34 1.15
CA ILE A 89 -29.79 -15.73 0.99
C ILE A 89 -28.62 -16.66 1.30
N ASP A 90 -28.91 -17.87 1.78
CA ASP A 90 -27.89 -18.88 1.99
C ASP A 90 -27.49 -19.61 0.69
N LYS A 91 -26.60 -20.59 0.79
CA LYS A 91 -26.18 -21.43 -0.35
C LYS A 91 -27.32 -22.21 -1.02
N ASN A 92 -28.40 -22.47 -0.29
CA ASN A 92 -29.60 -23.17 -0.79
C ASN A 92 -30.63 -22.18 -1.38
N ARG A 93 -30.33 -20.88 -1.37
CA ARG A 93 -31.18 -19.76 -1.78
C ARG A 93 -32.33 -19.45 -0.80
N ASP A 94 -32.25 -19.92 0.44
CA ASP A 94 -33.22 -19.59 1.48
C ASP A 94 -32.92 -18.20 2.07
N PRO A 95 -33.92 -17.32 2.26
CA PRO A 95 -33.72 -16.02 2.87
C PRO A 95 -33.18 -16.12 4.30
N LYS A 96 -32.17 -15.30 4.62
CA LYS A 96 -31.62 -15.15 5.97
C LYS A 96 -32.13 -13.86 6.62
N ASN A 97 -32.48 -13.97 7.89
CA ASN A 97 -32.96 -12.84 8.69
C ASN A 97 -31.82 -11.96 9.20
N ASN A 98 -32.12 -10.68 9.45
CA ASN A 98 -31.20 -9.76 10.10
C ASN A 98 -30.73 -10.31 11.46
N GLY A 99 -29.47 -10.04 11.82
CA GLY A 99 -28.84 -10.53 13.05
C GLY A 99 -28.25 -11.94 12.97
N VAL A 100 -28.59 -12.74 11.96
CA VAL A 100 -27.94 -14.04 11.74
C VAL A 100 -26.50 -13.85 11.24
N THR A 101 -25.57 -14.68 11.69
CA THR A 101 -24.18 -14.69 11.23
C THR A 101 -24.09 -15.14 9.78
N LEU A 102 -23.22 -14.48 9.02
CA LEU A 102 -22.86 -14.88 7.67
C LEU A 102 -22.14 -16.22 7.69
N ALA A 103 -22.34 -16.99 6.63
CA ALA A 103 -21.61 -18.21 6.33
C ALA A 103 -20.91 -18.05 4.97
N ILE A 104 -19.89 -18.89 4.75
CA ILE A 104 -19.27 -19.01 3.43
C ILE A 104 -20.34 -19.42 2.41
N ASP A 105 -20.28 -18.81 1.22
CA ASP A 105 -21.21 -18.99 0.09
C ASP A 105 -22.64 -18.43 0.30
N ASP A 106 -22.90 -17.74 1.41
CA ASP A 106 -24.06 -16.84 1.47
C ASP A 106 -23.98 -15.81 0.33
N LYS A 107 -25.12 -15.31 -0.11
CA LYS A 107 -25.21 -14.29 -1.17
C LYS A 107 -25.94 -13.06 -0.68
N LEU A 108 -25.31 -11.89 -0.84
CA LEU A 108 -26.01 -10.61 -0.78
C LEU A 108 -26.70 -10.37 -2.11
N VAL A 109 -28.02 -10.30 -2.08
CA VAL A 109 -28.88 -9.91 -3.21
C VAL A 109 -29.08 -8.40 -3.15
N VAL A 110 -28.56 -7.70 -4.16
CA VAL A 110 -28.70 -6.25 -4.33
C VAL A 110 -29.67 -5.98 -5.46
N LYS A 111 -30.76 -5.27 -5.17
CA LYS A 111 -31.75 -4.86 -6.16
C LYS A 111 -31.65 -3.36 -6.39
N ALA A 112 -31.57 -2.96 -7.66
CA ALA A 112 -31.45 -1.58 -8.09
C ALA A 112 -32.66 -0.75 -7.64
N GLU A 113 -32.52 0.58 -7.63
CA GLU A 113 -33.55 1.52 -7.18
C GLU A 113 -34.83 1.42 -8.04
N ASP A 114 -34.66 1.21 -9.34
CA ASP A 114 -35.78 1.01 -10.26
C ASP A 114 -36.44 -0.37 -10.17
N ALA A 115 -35.91 -1.24 -9.32
CA ALA A 115 -36.35 -2.61 -9.11
C ALA A 115 -36.26 -3.55 -10.33
N THR A 116 -35.62 -3.14 -11.44
CA THR A 116 -35.54 -3.94 -12.68
C THR A 116 -34.28 -4.80 -12.75
N VAL A 117 -33.18 -4.36 -12.13
CA VAL A 117 -31.91 -5.08 -12.12
C VAL A 117 -31.61 -5.65 -10.73
N THR A 118 -31.15 -6.90 -10.69
CA THR A 118 -30.69 -7.58 -9.47
C THR A 118 -29.29 -8.16 -9.66
N ALA A 119 -28.48 -8.07 -8.62
CA ALA A 119 -27.14 -8.62 -8.52
C ALA A 119 -27.01 -9.54 -7.32
N GLU A 120 -26.19 -10.58 -7.43
CA GLU A 120 -25.78 -11.41 -6.29
C GLU A 120 -24.27 -11.24 -6.06
N TYR A 121 -23.88 -11.00 -4.81
CA TYR A 121 -22.49 -10.99 -4.36
C TYR A 121 -22.26 -12.20 -3.47
N THR A 122 -21.26 -13.02 -3.80
CA THR A 122 -20.91 -14.19 -2.99
C THR A 122 -20.08 -13.75 -1.79
N ILE A 123 -20.44 -14.23 -0.61
CA ILE A 123 -19.79 -13.92 0.65
C ILE A 123 -18.72 -14.98 0.93
N THR A 124 -17.53 -14.51 1.20
CA THR A 124 -16.41 -15.31 1.71
C THR A 124 -16.07 -14.82 3.10
N LEU A 125 -15.62 -15.74 3.97
CA LEU A 125 -15.24 -15.41 5.33
C LEU A 125 -13.73 -15.57 5.51
N VAL A 126 -13.12 -14.62 6.21
CA VAL A 126 -11.75 -14.72 6.69
C VAL A 126 -11.75 -14.69 8.21
N ALA A 127 -10.86 -15.43 8.85
CA ALA A 127 -10.62 -15.28 10.28
C ALA A 127 -9.95 -13.92 10.53
N GLN A 128 -10.24 -13.29 11.66
CA GLN A 128 -9.41 -12.22 12.20
C GLN A 128 -8.40 -12.83 13.16
N ASP A 129 -7.16 -12.38 13.04
CA ASP A 129 -6.09 -12.64 13.98
C ASP A 129 -5.59 -11.34 14.59
N GLU A 130 -5.09 -11.46 15.80
CA GLU A 130 -4.41 -10.42 16.55
C GLU A 130 -2.90 -10.40 16.23
N ASN A 131 -2.47 -11.19 15.25
CA ASN A 131 -1.05 -11.33 14.96
C ASN A 131 -0.50 -10.08 14.29
N THR A 132 0.48 -9.44 14.95
CA THR A 132 1.21 -8.28 14.45
C THR A 132 2.66 -8.60 14.07
N ASN A 133 3.03 -9.87 14.07
CA ASN A 133 4.38 -10.29 13.71
C ASN A 133 4.54 -10.23 12.20
N ILE A 134 5.66 -9.63 11.78
CA ILE A 134 6.05 -9.45 10.38
C ILE A 134 7.29 -10.29 10.06
N LYS A 135 7.53 -10.49 8.77
CA LYS A 135 8.76 -11.09 8.22
C LYS A 135 9.13 -10.40 6.91
N LEU A 136 10.38 -10.62 6.49
CA LEU A 136 10.87 -10.18 5.18
C LEU A 136 10.15 -10.95 4.06
N LYS A 137 9.90 -10.28 2.94
CA LYS A 137 9.57 -10.92 1.66
C LYS A 137 10.83 -11.51 1.03
N ASP A 138 10.69 -12.37 0.02
CA ASP A 138 11.84 -12.95 -0.68
C ASP A 138 12.77 -11.89 -1.30
N SER A 139 12.19 -10.80 -1.83
CA SER A 139 12.94 -9.64 -2.32
C SER A 139 12.84 -8.49 -1.32
N HIS A 140 13.95 -8.18 -0.67
CA HIS A 140 14.06 -7.14 0.36
C HIS A 140 15.41 -6.40 0.28
N PRO A 141 15.75 -5.75 -0.84
CA PRO A 141 17.07 -5.16 -1.05
C PRO A 141 17.42 -4.00 -0.11
N ASN A 142 16.46 -3.47 0.66
CA ASN A 142 16.65 -2.31 1.54
C ASN A 142 16.55 -2.65 3.04
N ILE A 143 16.05 -3.83 3.41
CA ILE A 143 15.94 -4.26 4.81
C ILE A 143 16.95 -5.37 5.03
N LEU A 144 17.70 -5.31 6.12
CA LEU A 144 18.70 -6.32 6.45
C LEU A 144 18.13 -7.42 7.32
N ASP A 145 17.35 -7.04 8.33
CA ASP A 145 16.77 -7.98 9.29
C ASP A 145 15.56 -7.38 10.03
N ILE A 146 14.75 -8.25 10.62
CA ILE A 146 13.63 -7.90 11.50
C ILE A 146 13.77 -8.69 12.80
N ASP A 147 13.96 -7.98 13.90
CA ASP A 147 13.90 -8.54 15.24
C ASP A 147 12.48 -8.41 15.79
N THR A 148 11.72 -9.49 15.74
CA THR A 148 10.34 -9.52 16.24
C THR A 148 10.24 -9.56 17.77
N VAL A 149 11.31 -9.92 18.47
CA VAL A 149 11.34 -9.98 19.94
C VAL A 149 11.56 -8.58 20.51
N HIS A 150 12.54 -7.85 19.97
CA HIS A 150 12.82 -6.47 20.37
C HIS A 150 12.02 -5.42 19.60
N ARG A 151 11.26 -5.86 18.58
CA ARG A 151 10.49 -5.00 17.67
C ARG A 151 11.38 -3.95 17.01
N ALA A 152 12.46 -4.41 16.40
CA ALA A 152 13.39 -3.57 15.65
C ALA A 152 13.46 -4.02 14.19
N ILE A 153 13.63 -3.04 13.28
CA ILE A 153 13.86 -3.28 11.86
C ILE A 153 15.17 -2.60 11.48
N TYR A 154 16.09 -3.38 10.94
CA TYR A 154 17.40 -2.90 10.51
C TYR A 154 17.37 -2.63 9.01
N VAL A 155 17.57 -1.38 8.64
CA VAL A 155 17.36 -0.89 7.28
C VAL A 155 18.64 -0.27 6.74
N ILE A 156 18.86 -0.42 5.44
CA ILE A 156 19.97 0.22 4.76
C ILE A 156 19.73 1.74 4.73
N SER A 157 20.77 2.52 5.02
CA SER A 157 20.73 3.98 4.93
C SER A 157 20.28 4.45 3.55
N GLY A 158 19.34 5.39 3.51
CA GLY A 158 18.71 5.91 2.29
C GLY A 158 17.44 5.19 1.88
N ALA A 159 17.04 4.12 2.57
CA ALA A 159 15.75 3.47 2.34
C ALA A 159 14.57 4.40 2.68
N THR A 160 13.45 4.18 2.01
CA THR A 160 12.23 4.97 2.19
C THR A 160 11.14 4.17 2.91
N ALA A 161 10.19 4.86 3.54
CA ALA A 161 9.04 4.22 4.17
C ALA A 161 8.18 3.40 3.17
N SER A 162 8.10 3.85 1.92
CA SER A 162 7.44 3.09 0.84
C SER A 162 8.20 1.80 0.51
N GLN A 163 9.53 1.87 0.43
CA GLN A 163 10.37 0.70 0.21
C GLN A 163 10.29 -0.31 1.37
N LEU A 164 10.26 0.16 2.62
CA LEU A 164 10.09 -0.69 3.80
C LEU A 164 8.78 -1.47 3.73
N THR A 165 7.65 -0.77 3.59
CA THR A 165 6.32 -1.42 3.55
C THR A 165 6.14 -2.33 2.34
N ALA A 166 6.85 -2.07 1.23
CA ALA A 166 6.86 -2.96 0.07
C ALA A 166 7.60 -4.29 0.32
N GLN A 167 8.55 -4.34 1.26
CA GLN A 167 9.49 -5.46 1.46
C GLN A 167 9.18 -6.34 2.67
N ILE A 168 8.15 -5.99 3.45
CA ILE A 168 7.65 -6.77 4.58
C ILE A 168 6.30 -7.41 4.29
N GLN A 169 5.96 -8.45 5.05
CA GLN A 169 4.66 -9.11 5.04
C GLN A 169 4.34 -9.74 6.40
N SER A 170 3.08 -10.15 6.60
CA SER A 170 2.69 -10.88 7.79
C SER A 170 3.47 -12.19 7.92
N SER A 171 3.81 -12.56 9.15
CA SER A 171 4.51 -13.81 9.47
C SER A 171 3.67 -15.05 9.17
N ASP A 172 2.35 -15.00 9.38
CA ASP A 172 1.42 -16.12 9.23
C ASP A 172 0.53 -16.04 7.96
N GLY A 173 0.68 -14.96 7.18
CA GLY A 173 -0.10 -14.74 5.96
C GLY A 173 -1.40 -13.97 6.16
N SER A 174 -1.68 -13.48 7.36
CA SER A 174 -2.82 -12.62 7.64
C SER A 174 -2.77 -11.27 6.92
N ILE A 175 -3.94 -10.65 6.76
CA ILE A 175 -4.07 -9.33 6.13
C ILE A 175 -3.81 -8.25 7.19
N GLN A 176 -2.55 -7.90 7.36
CA GLN A 176 -2.14 -6.76 8.20
C GLN A 176 -2.14 -5.45 7.39
N SER A 177 -2.22 -4.33 8.09
CA SER A 177 -1.98 -3.00 7.52
C SER A 177 -0.77 -2.33 8.16
N TYR A 178 -0.08 -1.50 7.39
CA TYR A 178 1.20 -0.90 7.75
C TYR A 178 1.18 0.60 7.54
N SER A 179 1.69 1.35 8.50
CA SER A 179 2.01 2.77 8.34
C SER A 179 3.36 3.07 8.97
N VAL A 180 4.07 4.04 8.43
CA VAL A 180 5.33 4.52 9.02
C VAL A 180 5.07 5.88 9.64
N VAL A 181 5.64 6.12 10.81
CA VAL A 181 5.63 7.41 11.49
C VAL A 181 7.05 7.82 11.84
N ASP A 182 7.29 9.12 11.99
CA ASP A 182 8.55 9.62 12.55
C ASP A 182 8.62 9.38 14.07
N ALA A 183 9.77 9.68 14.68
CA ALA A 183 9.96 9.57 16.13
C ALA A 183 8.98 10.43 16.96
N GLY A 184 8.30 11.41 16.35
CA GLY A 184 7.25 12.23 16.94
C GLY A 184 5.83 11.70 16.71
N ASN A 185 5.68 10.50 16.14
CA ASN A 185 4.41 9.88 15.72
C ASN A 185 3.68 10.60 14.57
N ASN A 186 4.35 11.44 13.79
CA ASN A 186 3.74 12.04 12.61
C ASN A 186 3.80 11.05 11.44
N PRO A 187 2.71 10.88 10.66
CA PRO A 187 2.71 9.99 9.50
C PRO A 187 3.83 10.33 8.51
N LYS A 188 4.61 9.31 8.18
CA LYS A 188 5.69 9.36 7.21
C LYS A 188 5.19 8.70 5.92
N GLY A 189 5.05 9.51 4.87
CA GLY A 189 4.63 9.06 3.54
C GLY A 189 5.71 8.24 2.84
N ALA A 190 6.10 8.61 1.62
CA ALA A 190 7.19 7.94 0.91
C ALA A 190 8.61 8.47 1.26
N GLY A 191 8.77 9.20 2.37
CA GLY A 191 10.03 9.86 2.72
C GLY A 191 11.12 8.90 3.23
N LEU A 192 12.35 9.41 3.30
CA LEU A 192 13.52 8.72 3.87
C LEU A 192 13.27 8.25 5.29
N LEU A 193 13.70 7.03 5.57
CA LEU A 193 13.77 6.50 6.91
C LEU A 193 14.98 7.08 7.64
N VAL A 194 14.81 7.34 8.93
CA VAL A 194 15.87 7.72 9.86
C VAL A 194 15.74 6.88 11.12
N THR A 195 16.86 6.67 11.81
CA THR A 195 16.85 5.96 13.09
C THR A 195 15.89 6.62 14.08
N GLY A 196 15.01 5.80 14.69
CA GLY A 196 13.96 6.24 15.61
C GLY A 196 12.58 6.44 14.95
N ASP A 197 12.47 6.39 13.62
CA ASP A 197 11.17 6.20 12.97
C ASP A 197 10.53 4.88 13.44
N GLN A 198 9.22 4.75 13.26
CA GLN A 198 8.49 3.56 13.64
C GLN A 198 7.59 3.03 12.53
N LEU A 199 7.56 1.71 12.38
CA LEU A 199 6.53 1.01 11.62
C LEU A 199 5.40 0.61 12.58
N LEU A 200 4.21 1.16 12.35
CA LEU A 200 2.98 0.72 13.00
C LEU A 200 2.34 -0.39 12.16
N VAL A 201 2.20 -1.57 12.77
CA VAL A 201 1.51 -2.73 12.23
C VAL A 201 0.16 -2.83 12.92
N THR A 202 -0.93 -2.91 12.14
CA THR A 202 -2.25 -3.27 12.66
C THR A 202 -2.60 -4.66 12.15
N ALA A 203 -2.98 -5.54 13.07
CA ALA A 203 -3.39 -6.90 12.77
C ALA A 203 -4.67 -6.92 11.91
N SER A 204 -5.05 -8.11 11.43
CA SER A 204 -6.23 -8.25 10.57
C SER A 204 -7.55 -7.98 11.30
N ASP A 205 -7.52 -7.97 12.64
CA ASP A 205 -8.62 -7.52 13.49
C ASP A 205 -8.94 -6.01 13.41
N GLY A 206 -8.01 -5.20 12.88
CA GLY A 206 -8.14 -3.75 12.80
C GLY A 206 -8.03 -3.02 14.14
N VAL A 207 -7.67 -3.73 15.22
CA VAL A 207 -7.64 -3.21 16.60
C VAL A 207 -6.27 -3.44 17.23
N THR A 208 -5.74 -4.65 17.14
CA THR A 208 -4.45 -5.01 17.73
C THR A 208 -3.33 -4.37 16.92
N THR A 209 -2.44 -3.66 17.62
CA THR A 209 -1.33 -2.94 17.00
C THR A 209 0.01 -3.27 17.64
N ALA A 210 1.07 -3.19 16.84
CA ALA A 210 2.45 -3.22 17.31
C ALA A 210 3.27 -2.14 16.60
N SER A 211 4.21 -1.56 17.33
CA SER A 211 5.19 -0.62 16.78
C SER A 211 6.56 -1.27 16.73
N TYR A 212 7.26 -1.12 15.61
CA TYR A 212 8.64 -1.54 15.43
C TYR A 212 9.53 -0.32 15.22
N GLU A 213 10.59 -0.20 16.00
CA GLU A 213 11.59 0.85 15.84
C GLU A 213 12.47 0.57 14.62
N ILE A 214 12.75 1.61 13.84
CA ILE A 214 13.55 1.54 12.63
C ILE A 214 14.95 2.04 12.96
N ASP A 215 15.96 1.25 12.59
CA ASP A 215 17.36 1.64 12.67
C ASP A 215 18.01 1.65 11.28
N THR A 216 18.58 2.80 10.91
CA THR A 216 19.18 3.08 9.59
C THR A 216 20.71 3.09 9.61
N LEU A 217 21.35 2.67 10.72
CA LEU A 217 22.80 2.74 10.91
C LEU A 217 23.63 1.80 10.02
N PHE A 218 23.01 1.15 9.03
CA PHE A 218 23.69 0.19 8.16
C PHE A 218 24.01 0.79 6.79
N SER A 219 25.28 0.71 6.41
CA SER A 219 25.75 1.16 5.10
C SER A 219 25.55 0.06 4.06
N LYS A 220 25.08 0.45 2.87
CA LYS A 220 25.08 -0.45 1.71
C LYS A 220 26.52 -0.67 1.26
N ARG A 221 26.95 -1.92 1.21
CA ARG A 221 28.27 -2.29 0.70
C ARG A 221 28.17 -2.62 -0.79
N TYR A 222 29.11 -2.08 -1.56
CA TYR A 222 29.30 -2.41 -2.97
C TYR A 222 30.70 -2.98 -3.14
N GLU A 223 30.76 -4.22 -3.62
CA GLU A 223 32.04 -4.89 -3.84
C GLU A 223 32.61 -4.51 -5.21
N SER A 224 33.84 -3.99 -5.23
CA SER A 224 34.46 -3.43 -6.45
C SER A 224 34.63 -4.44 -7.60
N GLU A 225 34.69 -5.73 -7.27
CA GLU A 225 34.84 -6.84 -8.18
C GLU A 225 33.53 -7.26 -8.84
N THR A 226 32.38 -6.87 -8.28
CA THR A 226 31.05 -7.17 -8.82
C THR A 226 30.27 -5.94 -9.28
N ALA A 227 30.55 -4.77 -8.70
CA ALA A 227 29.93 -3.51 -9.09
C ALA A 227 30.22 -3.18 -10.57
N ALA A 228 29.21 -2.61 -11.26
CA ALA A 228 29.38 -2.12 -12.61
C ALA A 228 30.32 -0.90 -12.63
N PHE A 229 31.25 -0.86 -13.58
CA PHE A 229 32.22 0.21 -13.68
C PHE A 229 32.66 0.48 -15.13
N THR A 230 33.20 1.67 -15.35
CA THR A 230 33.98 2.06 -16.52
C THR A 230 35.37 2.50 -16.07
N SER A 231 36.39 2.40 -16.93
CA SER A 231 37.75 2.77 -16.56
C SER A 231 38.57 3.22 -17.78
N SER A 232 39.55 4.11 -17.55
CA SER A 232 40.54 4.50 -18.56
C SER A 232 41.70 3.52 -18.71
N ILE A 233 41.83 2.57 -17.78
CA ILE A 233 42.92 1.60 -17.70
C ILE A 233 42.38 0.18 -17.61
N VAL A 234 43.17 -0.79 -18.06
CA VAL A 234 42.84 -2.20 -17.91
C VAL A 234 42.83 -2.56 -16.42
N THR A 235 41.79 -3.26 -15.99
CA THR A 235 41.64 -3.75 -14.63
C THR A 235 41.50 -5.27 -14.60
N ASN A 236 41.80 -5.88 -13.46
CA ASN A 236 41.57 -7.30 -13.19
C ASN A 236 40.96 -7.48 -11.78
N THR A 237 40.35 -8.64 -11.55
CA THR A 237 39.98 -9.07 -10.19
C THR A 237 41.14 -9.85 -9.59
N ALA A 238 41.55 -9.49 -8.38
CA ALA A 238 42.59 -10.19 -7.62
C ALA A 238 41.99 -10.78 -6.34
N ASN A 239 42.35 -12.02 -6.02
CA ASN A 239 41.90 -12.70 -4.80
C ASN A 239 42.76 -12.26 -3.61
N ASP A 240 42.13 -11.94 -2.49
CA ASP A 240 42.80 -11.63 -1.23
C ASP A 240 41.85 -11.92 -0.08
N ALA A 241 42.22 -12.84 0.80
CA ALA A 241 41.39 -13.23 1.93
C ALA A 241 41.13 -12.08 2.94
N ALA A 242 41.96 -11.02 2.91
CA ALA A 242 41.75 -9.84 3.73
C ALA A 242 40.78 -8.81 3.10
N ALA A 243 40.41 -8.96 1.83
CA ALA A 243 39.43 -8.11 1.19
C ALA A 243 38.00 -8.53 1.55
N SER A 244 37.06 -7.56 1.57
CA SER A 244 35.63 -7.89 1.66
C SER A 244 35.24 -8.76 0.46
N GLY A 245 34.44 -9.80 0.67
CA GLY A 245 34.12 -10.78 -0.38
C GLY A 245 35.30 -11.66 -0.84
N GLY A 246 36.51 -11.50 -0.28
CA GLY A 246 37.70 -12.29 -0.61
C GLY A 246 38.40 -11.88 -1.92
N SER A 247 38.03 -10.74 -2.51
CA SER A 247 38.62 -10.23 -3.76
C SER A 247 38.57 -8.70 -3.83
N TYR A 248 39.34 -8.11 -4.75
CA TYR A 248 39.29 -6.67 -5.02
C TYR A 248 39.60 -6.36 -6.49
N ARG A 249 39.18 -5.18 -6.95
CA ARG A 249 39.53 -4.64 -8.28
C ARG A 249 40.93 -4.02 -8.27
N GLN A 250 41.77 -4.44 -9.20
CA GLN A 250 43.14 -3.94 -9.35
C GLN A 250 43.36 -3.33 -10.73
N PHE A 251 44.17 -2.26 -10.80
CA PHE A 251 44.70 -1.74 -12.07
C PHE A 251 45.87 -2.59 -12.55
N THR A 252 45.82 -3.00 -13.82
CA THR A 252 46.87 -3.76 -14.48
C THR A 252 47.98 -2.80 -14.93
N GLY A 253 49.22 -3.07 -14.51
CA GLY A 253 50.38 -2.22 -14.81
C GLY A 253 50.52 -1.01 -13.86
N THR A 254 51.35 -0.05 -14.25
CA THR A 254 51.60 1.19 -13.50
C THR A 254 50.63 2.27 -13.97
N PRO A 255 49.68 2.71 -13.13
CA PRO A 255 48.76 3.79 -13.49
C PRO A 255 49.52 5.09 -13.75
N LYS A 256 49.05 5.87 -14.72
CA LYS A 256 49.54 7.22 -15.02
C LYS A 256 48.64 8.26 -14.37
N VAL A 257 49.17 9.47 -14.19
CA VAL A 257 48.36 10.61 -13.77
C VAL A 257 47.21 10.79 -14.75
N GLY A 258 45.98 10.87 -14.21
CA GLY A 258 44.75 10.97 -15.00
C GLY A 258 44.04 9.64 -15.27
N ASP A 259 44.63 8.49 -14.90
CA ASP A 259 43.90 7.23 -14.95
C ASP A 259 42.78 7.19 -13.89
N TRP A 260 41.63 6.63 -14.27
CA TRP A 260 40.44 6.61 -13.44
C TRP A 260 39.64 5.31 -13.55
N ILE A 261 38.83 5.06 -12.52
CA ILE A 261 37.75 4.08 -12.48
C ILE A 261 36.51 4.77 -11.95
N GLU A 262 35.37 4.54 -12.59
CA GLU A 262 34.08 5.11 -12.22
C GLU A 262 33.11 3.97 -11.96
N PHE A 263 32.50 3.96 -10.77
CA PHE A 263 31.52 2.95 -10.38
C PHE A 263 30.11 3.48 -10.58
N ALA A 264 29.24 2.65 -11.13
CA ALA A 264 27.80 2.89 -11.15
C ALA A 264 27.17 2.26 -9.91
N LEU A 265 26.73 3.09 -8.97
CA LEU A 265 26.10 2.66 -7.70
C LEU A 265 24.61 2.98 -7.71
N ASP A 266 23.78 2.01 -7.34
CA ASP A 266 22.33 2.17 -7.27
C ASP A 266 21.92 2.80 -5.93
N VAL A 267 21.87 4.13 -5.91
CA VAL A 267 21.45 4.90 -4.73
C VAL A 267 19.93 5.06 -4.70
N PRO A 268 19.27 4.83 -3.55
CA PRO A 268 17.81 4.79 -3.47
C PRO A 268 17.15 6.16 -3.69
N GLU A 269 17.79 7.25 -3.28
CA GLU A 269 17.30 8.62 -3.43
C GLU A 269 18.43 9.64 -3.63
N ALA A 270 18.10 10.85 -4.09
CA ALA A 270 19.06 11.95 -4.16
C ALA A 270 19.36 12.49 -2.75
N GLY A 271 20.64 12.70 -2.41
CA GLY A 271 21.01 13.17 -1.08
C GLY A 271 22.52 13.24 -0.85
N ILE A 272 22.89 13.60 0.38
CA ILE A 272 24.28 13.59 0.84
C ILE A 272 24.58 12.23 1.43
N TYR A 273 25.60 11.56 0.91
CA TYR A 273 26.04 10.25 1.37
C TYR A 273 27.45 10.32 1.91
N SER A 274 27.70 9.61 3.02
CA SER A 274 29.06 9.30 3.44
C SER A 274 29.58 8.13 2.63
N VAL A 275 30.57 8.39 1.78
CA VAL A 275 31.19 7.36 0.94
C VAL A 275 32.51 6.95 1.57
N SER A 276 32.67 5.65 1.82
CA SER A 276 33.92 5.06 2.31
C SER A 276 34.47 4.08 1.28
N PHE A 277 35.78 4.12 1.04
CA PHE A 277 36.45 3.22 0.11
C PHE A 277 37.44 2.35 0.86
N GLY A 278 37.30 1.04 0.73
CA GLY A 278 38.36 0.09 1.06
C GLY A 278 39.33 -0.01 -0.11
N TYR A 279 40.63 0.10 0.14
CA TYR A 279 41.64 -0.12 -0.88
C TYR A 279 42.88 -0.77 -0.29
N LYS A 280 43.59 -1.54 -1.11
CA LYS A 280 44.87 -2.14 -0.73
C LYS A 280 45.98 -1.16 -1.04
N THR A 281 46.73 -0.75 -0.01
CA THR A 281 47.97 0.00 -0.19
C THR A 281 49.11 -0.94 -0.57
N ASN A 282 49.98 -0.49 -1.48
CA ASN A 282 51.32 -1.05 -1.62
C ASN A 282 52.33 0.09 -1.46
N ASN A 283 53.48 -0.23 -0.87
CA ASN A 283 54.47 0.74 -0.39
C ASN A 283 55.21 1.48 -1.52
N ASN A 284 54.80 1.26 -2.78
CA ASN A 284 55.49 1.67 -3.99
C ASN A 284 54.55 2.40 -4.98
N ARG A 285 53.41 2.94 -4.51
CA ARG A 285 52.48 3.75 -5.32
C ARG A 285 52.06 5.03 -4.60
N SER A 286 51.83 6.08 -5.40
CA SER A 286 51.31 7.38 -4.99
C SER A 286 49.87 7.31 -4.50
N TYR A 287 49.50 8.26 -3.62
CA TYR A 287 48.15 8.37 -3.04
C TYR A 287 47.08 8.68 -4.11
N PRO A 288 45.92 8.00 -4.10
CA PRO A 288 44.78 8.41 -4.91
C PRO A 288 44.32 9.82 -4.52
N SER A 289 44.03 10.67 -5.52
CA SER A 289 43.37 11.96 -5.32
C SER A 289 41.90 11.85 -5.71
N TYR A 290 40.99 12.32 -4.85
CA TYR A 290 39.54 12.21 -5.05
C TYR A 290 38.95 13.57 -5.44
N PRO A 291 38.40 13.75 -6.65
CA PRO A 291 37.57 14.92 -6.96
C PRO A 291 36.23 14.82 -6.22
N SER A 292 35.66 15.96 -5.83
CA SER A 292 34.30 16.04 -5.30
C SER A 292 33.31 15.44 -6.30
N MET A 293 32.57 14.40 -5.90
CA MET A 293 31.52 13.79 -6.72
C MET A 293 30.46 14.84 -7.06
N GLY A 294 30.39 15.23 -8.34
CA GLY A 294 29.24 15.93 -8.90
C GLY A 294 28.23 14.89 -9.38
N TYR A 295 27.06 14.84 -8.76
CA TYR A 295 25.94 14.03 -9.26
C TYR A 295 25.49 14.61 -10.62
N ARG A 296 25.44 13.78 -11.66
CA ARG A 296 24.73 14.07 -12.91
C ARG A 296 23.35 13.43 -12.89
#